data_AF-A0A099PA80-F1
#
_entry.id   AF-A0A099PA80-F1
#
_cell.length_a   1.000
_cell.length_b   1.000
_cell.length_c   1.000
_cell.angle_alpha   90.00
_cell.angle_beta   90.00
_cell.angle_gamma   90.00
#
_symmetry.space_group_name_H-M   'P 1'
#
loop_
_entity.id
_entity.type
_entity.pdbx_description
1 polymer ?
#
loop_
_entity_poly.entity_id
_entity_poly.type
_entity_poly.pdbx_seq_one_letter_code
_entity_poly.pdbx_strand_id
1 'polypeptide(L)'
;VNKMVELGSGSQREISDIMLTRYGCYLIAQNGDPRKQEIAFAQTYFAMQTRKAELIEQRLLEAERVSARKKLSCTEKELSDVIYEQTGGNQNFALIRSKGDAALFGKSTQAMKAQWQVPDTRPLADFAPTIILKAKDFATEITIHNAREQTMQNEPQISQEHVINNQAVRQTLLSRGIRPENLPPAEDVKKVERRLASTEKKAIKNPDGLEE
;
A
#
# COMPACT_ATOMS: atom_id res chain seq x y z
N VAL A 1 7.83 -39.38 30.65
CA VAL A 1 7.23 -40.72 30.84
C VAL A 1 8.07 -41.66 29.98
N ASN A 2 9.12 -42.25 30.53
CA ASN A 2 10.14 -42.90 29.69
C ASN A 2 9.60 -44.19 29.07
N LYS A 3 9.70 -44.29 27.74
CA LYS A 3 9.20 -45.43 26.95
C LYS A 3 10.38 -46.33 26.57
N MET A 4 10.29 -47.62 26.89
CA MET A 4 11.28 -48.62 26.49
C MET A 4 10.92 -49.16 25.10
N VAL A 5 11.92 -49.31 24.22
CA VAL A 5 11.72 -49.90 22.89
C VAL A 5 12.64 -51.09 22.71
N GLU A 6 12.10 -52.20 22.21
CA GLU A 6 12.87 -53.41 21.88
C GLU A 6 13.66 -53.21 20.59
N LEU A 7 14.96 -53.45 20.67
CA LEU A 7 15.84 -53.50 19.52
C LEU A 7 15.82 -54.92 18.93
N GLY A 8 16.14 -55.05 17.64
CA GLY A 8 16.18 -56.34 16.93
C GLY A 8 17.15 -57.39 17.51
N SER A 9 17.94 -57.02 18.53
CA SER A 9 18.81 -57.87 19.33
C SER A 9 18.18 -58.40 20.64
N GLY A 10 16.92 -58.06 20.94
CA GLY A 10 16.23 -58.44 22.19
C GLY A 10 16.55 -57.57 23.41
N SER A 11 17.37 -56.53 23.26
CA SER A 11 17.71 -55.55 24.30
C SER A 11 16.77 -54.34 24.26
N GLN A 12 16.35 -53.84 25.43
CA GLN A 12 15.51 -52.64 25.53
C GLN A 12 16.34 -51.38 25.71
N ARG A 13 16.02 -50.30 24.99
CA ARG A 13 16.65 -48.97 25.14
C ARG A 13 15.63 -47.95 25.66
N GLU A 14 16.03 -47.17 26.64
CA GLU A 14 15.25 -46.06 27.17
C GLU A 14 15.33 -44.87 26.21
N ILE A 15 14.17 -44.35 25.78
CA ILE A 15 14.08 -43.11 25.00
C ILE A 15 13.68 -41.99 25.94
N SER A 16 14.49 -40.92 25.95
CA SER A 16 14.20 -39.71 26.71
C SER A 16 13.08 -38.92 26.03
N ASP A 17 12.02 -38.63 26.77
CA ASP A 17 11.03 -37.64 26.34
C ASP A 17 11.62 -36.24 26.47
N ILE A 18 11.46 -35.42 25.43
CA ILE A 18 11.90 -34.03 25.44
C ILE A 18 10.66 -33.14 25.26
N MET A 19 10.44 -32.23 26.22
CA MET A 19 9.45 -31.18 26.07
C MET A 19 10.07 -30.02 25.29
N LEU A 20 9.41 -29.63 24.21
CA LEU A 20 9.85 -28.56 23.34
C LEU A 20 8.81 -27.44 23.33
N THR A 21 9.29 -26.21 23.19
CA THR A 21 8.41 -25.09 22.88
C THR A 21 7.85 -25.25 21.48
N ARG A 22 6.69 -24.65 21.19
CA ARG A 22 6.12 -24.64 19.84
C ARG A 22 7.12 -24.15 18.79
N TYR A 23 7.90 -23.11 19.12
CA TYR A 23 8.96 -22.60 18.26
C TYR A 23 10.10 -23.63 18.05
N GLY A 24 10.52 -24.33 19.09
CA GLY A 24 11.49 -25.42 18.97
C GLY A 24 11.00 -26.55 18.07
N CYS A 25 9.72 -26.94 18.18
CA CYS A 25 9.10 -27.91 17.28
C CYS A 25 9.10 -27.43 15.82
N TYR A 26 8.83 -26.14 15.57
CA TYR A 26 8.88 -25.58 14.21
C TYR A 26 10.28 -25.62 13.62
N LEU A 27 11.31 -25.27 14.39
CA LEU A 27 12.70 -25.34 13.92
C LEU A 27 13.12 -26.79 13.60
N ILE A 28 12.74 -27.76 14.43
CA ILE A 28 13.03 -29.17 14.15
C ILE A 28 12.31 -29.63 12.88
N ALA A 29 11.03 -29.27 12.72
CA ALA A 29 10.27 -29.61 11.53
C ALA A 29 10.83 -28.96 10.25
N GLN A 30 11.30 -27.71 10.31
CA GLN A 30 11.89 -27.01 9.17
C GLN A 30 13.27 -27.56 8.79
N ASN A 31 14.07 -28.00 9.77
CA ASN A 31 15.45 -28.47 9.55
C ASN A 31 15.60 -30.00 9.53
N GLY A 32 14.51 -30.76 9.66
CA GLY A 32 14.52 -32.22 9.65
C GLY A 32 14.86 -32.80 8.27
N ASP A 33 15.13 -34.10 8.22
CA ASP A 33 15.34 -34.84 6.96
C ASP A 33 14.04 -34.87 6.13
N PRO A 34 13.99 -34.26 4.94
CA PRO A 34 12.80 -34.23 4.08
C PRO A 34 12.35 -35.61 3.58
N ARG A 35 13.16 -36.65 3.72
CA ARG A 35 12.76 -38.03 3.40
C ARG A 35 11.71 -38.58 4.36
N LYS A 36 11.56 -37.99 5.55
CA LYS A 36 10.51 -38.35 6.50
C LYS A 36 9.22 -37.63 6.13
N GLN A 37 8.14 -38.38 5.98
CA GLN A 37 6.87 -37.86 5.48
C GLN A 37 6.32 -36.73 6.38
N GLU A 38 6.46 -36.83 7.69
CA GLU A 38 6.01 -35.83 8.65
C GLU A 38 6.78 -34.52 8.52
N ILE A 39 8.09 -34.62 8.26
CA ILE A 39 8.96 -33.45 8.02
C ILE A 39 8.60 -32.80 6.69
N ALA A 40 8.46 -33.58 5.61
CA ALA A 40 8.09 -33.08 4.29
C ALA A 40 6.72 -32.37 4.32
N PHE A 41 5.74 -32.95 5.03
CA PHE A 41 4.43 -32.34 5.24
C PHE A 41 4.54 -31.01 5.97
N ALA A 42 5.28 -30.97 7.08
CA ALA A 42 5.46 -29.74 7.85
C ALA A 42 6.18 -28.65 7.05
N GLN A 43 7.23 -28.99 6.29
CA GLN A 43 7.92 -28.05 5.40
C GLN A 43 6.98 -27.47 4.33
N THR A 44 6.16 -28.32 3.72
CA THR A 44 5.15 -27.91 2.74
C THR A 44 4.12 -26.97 3.37
N TYR A 45 3.62 -27.32 4.56
CA TYR A 45 2.72 -26.47 5.32
C TYR A 45 3.31 -25.08 5.55
N PHE A 46 4.55 -24.98 6.05
CA PHE A 46 5.18 -23.68 6.28
C PHE A 46 5.39 -22.89 5.00
N ALA A 47 5.83 -23.53 3.91
CA ALA A 47 5.96 -22.86 2.61
C ALA A 47 4.63 -22.27 2.14
N MET A 48 3.53 -23.00 2.28
CA MET A 48 2.19 -22.52 1.93
C MET A 48 1.72 -21.40 2.86
N GLN A 49 1.90 -21.54 4.18
CA GLN A 49 1.48 -20.51 5.13
C GLN A 49 2.27 -19.21 4.96
N THR A 50 3.58 -19.29 4.76
CA THR A 50 4.42 -18.13 4.46
C THR A 50 3.93 -17.46 3.17
N ARG A 51 3.69 -18.23 2.11
CA ARG A 51 3.17 -17.67 0.86
C ARG A 51 1.80 -17.01 1.04
N LYS A 52 0.92 -17.59 1.84
CA LYS A 52 -0.39 -17.02 2.16
C LYS A 52 -0.24 -15.70 2.91
N ALA A 53 0.66 -15.64 3.90
CA ALA A 53 0.94 -14.43 4.66
C ALA A 53 1.50 -13.30 3.77
N GLU A 54 2.48 -13.58 2.91
CA GLU A 54 3.03 -12.62 1.93
C GLU A 54 1.93 -12.04 1.02
N LEU A 55 1.04 -12.91 0.52
CA LEU A 55 -0.07 -12.47 -0.33
C LEU A 55 -1.09 -11.62 0.43
N ILE A 56 -1.33 -11.89 1.70
CA ILE A 56 -2.21 -11.07 2.55
C ILE A 56 -1.57 -9.70 2.78
N GLU A 57 -0.28 -9.66 3.14
CA GLU A 57 0.46 -8.41 3.31
C GLU A 57 0.43 -7.55 2.05
N GLN A 58 0.73 -8.15 0.89
CA GLN A 58 0.65 -7.47 -0.40
C GLN A 58 -0.76 -6.90 -0.65
N ARG A 59 -1.82 -7.68 -0.36
CA ARG A 59 -3.21 -7.23 -0.52
C ARG A 59 -3.56 -6.06 0.40
N LEU A 60 -3.07 -6.07 1.65
CA LEU A 60 -3.30 -4.97 2.58
C LEU A 60 -2.66 -3.67 2.08
N LEU A 61 -1.41 -3.73 1.61
CA LEU A 61 -0.71 -2.58 1.03
C LEU A 61 -1.41 -2.07 -0.24
N GLU A 62 -1.86 -2.99 -1.11
CA GLU A 62 -2.63 -2.66 -2.31
C GLU A 62 -3.98 -1.99 -1.97
N ALA A 63 -4.70 -2.52 -0.98
CA ALA A 63 -5.98 -1.99 -0.54
C ALA A 63 -5.82 -0.60 0.09
N GLU A 64 -4.79 -0.40 0.91
CA GLU A 64 -4.46 0.92 1.48
C GLU A 64 -4.21 1.94 0.37
N ARG A 65 -3.44 1.58 -0.67
CA ARG A 65 -3.16 2.48 -1.78
C ARG A 65 -4.41 2.83 -2.57
N VAL A 66 -5.27 1.85 -2.86
CA VAL A 66 -6.55 2.09 -3.54
C VAL A 66 -7.44 3.01 -2.71
N SER A 67 -7.48 2.81 -1.39
CA SER A 67 -8.21 3.68 -0.46
C SER A 67 -7.66 5.11 -0.46
N ALA A 68 -6.34 5.28 -0.34
CA ALA A 68 -5.69 6.59 -0.38
C ALA A 68 -5.96 7.32 -1.71
N ARG A 69 -5.97 6.61 -2.84
CA ARG A 69 -6.29 7.20 -4.15
C ARG A 69 -7.74 7.66 -4.23
N LYS A 70 -8.69 6.87 -3.68
CA LYS A 70 -10.12 7.23 -3.62
C LYS A 70 -10.32 8.46 -2.75
N LYS A 71 -9.71 8.50 -1.56
CA LYS A 71 -9.76 9.64 -0.64
C LYS A 71 -9.22 10.91 -1.30
N LEU A 72 -8.03 10.86 -1.91
CA LEU A 72 -7.49 11.99 -2.67
C LEU A 72 -8.45 12.47 -3.76
N SER A 73 -9.11 11.56 -4.48
CA SER A 73 -10.10 11.92 -5.50
C SER A 73 -11.31 12.66 -4.93
N CYS A 74 -11.77 12.26 -3.74
CA CYS A 74 -12.85 12.96 -3.03
C CYS A 74 -12.40 14.34 -2.56
N THR A 75 -11.21 14.44 -1.98
CA THR A 75 -10.66 15.71 -1.48
C THR A 75 -10.33 16.69 -2.62
N GLU A 76 -9.80 16.21 -3.76
CA GLU A 76 -9.63 17.06 -4.96
C GLU A 76 -10.98 17.57 -5.49
N LYS A 77 -12.04 16.77 -5.40
CA LYS A 77 -13.39 17.21 -5.76
C LYS A 77 -13.91 18.27 -4.79
N GLU A 78 -13.74 18.07 -3.49
CA GLU A 78 -14.13 19.07 -2.49
C GLU A 78 -13.38 20.40 -2.68
N LEU A 79 -12.07 20.37 -2.96
CA LEU A 79 -11.33 21.59 -3.29
C LEU A 79 -11.91 22.28 -4.54
N SER A 80 -12.30 21.50 -5.55
CA SER A 80 -12.95 22.04 -6.76
C SER A 80 -14.27 22.76 -6.40
N ASP A 81 -15.08 22.15 -5.54
CA ASP A 81 -16.35 22.70 -5.09
C ASP A 81 -16.13 24.02 -4.31
N VAL A 82 -15.15 24.07 -3.40
CA VAL A 82 -14.77 25.28 -2.66
C VAL A 82 -14.32 26.41 -3.59
N ILE A 83 -13.49 26.10 -4.58
CA ILE A 83 -13.05 27.11 -5.57
C ILE A 83 -14.25 27.61 -6.38
N TYR A 84 -15.15 26.73 -6.79
CA TYR A 84 -16.33 27.11 -7.55
C TYR A 84 -17.24 28.05 -6.76
N GLU A 85 -17.54 27.71 -5.51
CA GLU A 85 -18.37 28.52 -4.60
C GLU A 85 -17.77 29.91 -4.36
N GLN A 86 -16.45 29.99 -4.18
CA GLN A 86 -15.75 31.25 -3.84
C GLN A 86 -15.49 32.14 -5.05
N THR A 87 -15.38 31.58 -6.26
CA THR A 87 -14.99 32.34 -7.46
C THR A 87 -16.13 32.60 -8.43
N GLY A 88 -17.30 31.96 -8.23
CA GLY A 88 -18.50 32.16 -9.04
C GLY A 88 -18.36 31.64 -10.48
N GLY A 89 -17.39 30.78 -10.80
CA GLY A 89 -17.14 30.35 -12.17
C GLY A 89 -16.30 29.08 -12.30
N ASN A 90 -16.28 28.54 -13.52
CA ASN A 90 -15.55 27.32 -13.88
C ASN A 90 -14.07 27.65 -14.15
N GLN A 91 -13.33 27.97 -13.09
CA GLN A 91 -11.89 28.20 -13.10
C GLN A 91 -11.13 26.95 -13.56
N ASN A 92 -9.92 27.11 -14.10
CA ASN A 92 -9.13 26.00 -14.61
C ASN A 92 -8.49 25.18 -13.48
N PHE A 93 -9.28 24.32 -12.82
CA PHE A 93 -8.83 23.45 -11.72
C PHE A 93 -7.62 22.58 -12.11
N ALA A 94 -7.53 22.17 -13.37
CA ALA A 94 -6.39 21.42 -13.88
C ALA A 94 -5.07 22.21 -13.75
N LEU A 95 -5.11 23.55 -13.89
CA LEU A 95 -3.97 24.41 -13.70
C LEU A 95 -3.53 24.46 -12.23
N ILE A 96 -4.47 24.60 -11.29
CA ILE A 96 -4.19 24.61 -9.85
C ILE A 96 -3.53 23.29 -9.42
N ARG A 97 -4.10 22.16 -9.85
CA ARG A 97 -3.52 20.85 -9.57
C ARG A 97 -2.13 20.69 -10.18
N SER A 98 -1.91 21.19 -11.39
CA SER A 98 -0.59 21.18 -12.05
C SER A 98 0.44 22.04 -11.30
N LYS A 99 0.03 23.20 -10.76
CA LYS A 99 0.88 24.03 -9.90
C LYS A 99 1.20 23.31 -8.58
N GLY A 100 0.23 22.60 -7.99
CA GLY A 100 0.44 21.75 -6.82
C GLY A 100 1.45 20.63 -7.08
N ASP A 101 1.34 19.94 -8.21
CA ASP A 101 2.32 18.94 -8.64
C ASP A 101 3.72 19.57 -8.83
N ALA A 102 3.81 20.73 -9.48
CA ALA A 102 5.07 21.45 -9.64
C ALA A 102 5.70 21.81 -8.29
N ALA A 103 4.90 22.26 -7.33
CA ALA A 103 5.33 22.55 -5.97
C ALA A 103 5.80 21.31 -5.21
N LEU A 104 5.10 20.18 -5.35
CA LEU A 104 5.41 18.94 -4.64
C LEU A 104 6.61 18.20 -5.21
N PHE A 105 6.72 18.12 -6.54
CA PHE A 105 7.74 17.34 -7.25
C PHE A 105 8.93 18.18 -7.75
N GLY A 106 8.81 19.51 -7.78
CA GLY A 106 9.76 20.36 -8.50
C GLY A 106 9.73 20.17 -10.02
N LYS A 107 8.67 19.52 -10.54
CA LYS A 107 8.47 19.15 -11.94
C LYS A 107 6.99 19.29 -12.29
N SER A 108 6.67 19.72 -13.50
CA SER A 108 5.29 19.77 -13.97
C SER A 108 4.66 18.37 -13.99
N THR A 109 3.33 18.29 -13.97
CA THR A 109 2.60 17.02 -14.14
C THR A 109 3.04 16.28 -15.41
N GLN A 110 3.25 17.00 -16.52
CA GLN A 110 3.69 16.40 -17.79
C GLN A 110 5.11 15.81 -17.68
N ALA A 111 6.04 16.51 -17.03
CA ALA A 111 7.39 16.01 -16.82
C ALA A 111 7.42 14.79 -15.91
N MET A 112 6.59 14.78 -14.86
CA MET A 112 6.42 13.60 -14.00
C MET A 112 5.80 12.43 -14.75
N LYS A 113 4.78 12.67 -15.59
CA LYS A 113 4.19 11.62 -16.44
C LYS A 113 5.23 11.01 -17.39
N ALA A 114 6.06 11.83 -18.02
CA ALA A 114 7.13 11.36 -18.89
C ALA A 114 8.14 10.50 -18.12
N GLN A 115 8.56 10.93 -16.92
CA GLN A 115 9.50 10.19 -16.09
C GLN A 115 8.94 8.85 -15.60
N TRP A 116 7.68 8.83 -15.17
CA TRP A 116 6.99 7.62 -14.69
C TRP A 116 6.35 6.79 -15.81
N GLN A 117 6.52 7.20 -17.08
CA GLN A 117 5.93 6.55 -18.26
C GLN A 117 4.41 6.38 -18.14
N VAL A 118 3.74 7.38 -17.58
CA VAL A 118 2.29 7.40 -17.40
C VAL A 118 1.63 7.81 -18.72
N PRO A 119 0.65 7.05 -19.24
CA PRO A 119 -0.09 7.44 -20.44
C PRO A 119 -0.76 8.81 -20.28
N ASP A 120 -0.76 9.64 -21.34
CA ASP A 120 -1.32 10.99 -21.29
C ASP A 120 -2.80 11.01 -20.87
N THR A 121 -3.56 9.99 -21.28
CA THR A 121 -4.99 9.80 -20.95
C THR A 121 -5.25 9.46 -19.48
N ARG A 122 -4.21 9.15 -18.70
CA ARG A 122 -4.34 8.73 -17.31
C ARG A 122 -3.86 9.80 -16.33
N PRO A 123 -4.50 9.96 -15.16
CA PRO A 123 -3.99 10.81 -14.09
C PRO A 123 -2.64 10.34 -13.56
N LEU A 124 -1.74 11.27 -13.25
CA LEU A 124 -0.44 10.96 -12.60
C LEU A 124 -0.64 10.22 -11.26
N ALA A 125 -1.65 10.62 -10.49
CA ALA A 125 -1.97 10.02 -9.19
C ALA A 125 -2.32 8.52 -9.27
N ASP A 126 -2.76 8.01 -10.43
CA ASP A 126 -3.06 6.58 -10.58
C ASP A 126 -1.81 5.68 -10.48
N PHE A 127 -0.63 6.27 -10.64
CA PHE A 127 0.68 5.62 -10.60
C PHE A 127 1.54 6.10 -9.42
N ALA A 128 1.01 6.99 -8.59
CA ALA A 128 1.71 7.47 -7.41
C ALA A 128 1.79 6.39 -6.32
N PRO A 129 2.92 6.28 -5.59
CA PRO A 129 2.99 5.45 -4.40
C PRO A 129 2.13 6.03 -3.26
N THR A 130 1.74 5.19 -2.30
CA THR A 130 0.80 5.56 -1.21
C THR A 130 1.22 6.82 -0.45
N ILE A 131 2.51 6.98 -0.16
CA ILE A 131 3.02 8.15 0.56
C ILE A 131 2.79 9.45 -0.22
N ILE A 132 2.89 9.43 -1.55
CA ILE A 132 2.65 10.60 -2.39
C ILE A 132 1.16 10.90 -2.48
N LEU A 133 0.31 9.88 -2.53
CA LEU A 133 -1.15 10.06 -2.47
C LEU A 133 -1.55 10.76 -1.17
N LYS A 134 -1.05 10.29 -0.02
CA LYS A 134 -1.31 10.89 1.29
C LYS A 134 -0.72 12.30 1.41
N ALA A 135 0.46 12.55 0.85
CA ALA A 135 1.07 13.87 0.83
C ALA A 135 0.23 14.89 0.04
N LYS A 136 -0.23 14.52 -1.16
CA LYS A 136 -1.15 15.33 -1.96
C LYS A 136 -2.47 15.56 -1.25
N ASP A 137 -3.03 14.52 -0.65
CA ASP A 137 -4.29 14.58 0.09
C ASP A 137 -4.18 15.60 1.23
N PHE A 138 -3.13 15.46 2.06
CA PHE A 138 -2.88 16.39 3.17
C PHE A 138 -2.67 17.84 2.72
N ALA A 139 -1.89 18.08 1.66
CA ALA A 139 -1.73 19.42 1.10
C ALA A 139 -3.06 20.01 0.62
N THR A 140 -3.93 19.17 0.04
CA THR A 140 -5.25 19.57 -0.46
C THR A 140 -6.21 19.86 0.69
N GLU A 141 -6.23 19.04 1.74
CA GLU A 141 -7.02 19.26 2.96
C GLU A 141 -6.64 20.59 3.66
N ILE A 142 -5.34 20.89 3.80
CA ILE A 142 -4.89 22.18 4.35
C ILE A 142 -5.37 23.34 3.47
N THR A 143 -5.31 23.18 2.13
CA THR A 143 -5.77 24.21 1.20
C THR A 143 -7.26 24.47 1.38
N ILE A 144 -8.09 23.42 1.48
CA ILE A 144 -9.54 23.53 1.71
C ILE A 144 -9.81 24.25 3.04
N HIS A 145 -9.14 23.82 4.11
CA HIS A 145 -9.27 24.41 5.43
C HIS A 145 -8.94 25.91 5.40
N ASN A 146 -7.78 26.28 4.85
CA ASN A 146 -7.32 27.66 4.82
C ASN A 146 -8.17 28.54 3.88
N ALA A 147 -8.63 28.01 2.75
CA ALA A 147 -9.52 28.72 1.84
C ALA A 147 -10.85 29.09 2.52
N ARG A 148 -11.40 28.20 3.37
CA ARG A 148 -12.60 28.46 4.17
C ARG A 148 -12.33 29.44 5.31
N GLU A 149 -11.34 29.16 6.16
CA GLU A 149 -11.02 29.97 7.34
C GLU A 149 -10.65 31.42 6.98
N GLN A 150 -9.86 31.60 5.91
CA GLN A 150 -9.43 32.92 5.47
C GLN A 150 -10.41 33.57 4.48
N THR A 151 -11.57 32.92 4.23
CA THR A 151 -12.63 33.41 3.33
C THR A 151 -12.07 33.88 1.98
N MET A 152 -11.20 33.07 1.37
CA MET A 152 -10.58 33.39 0.08
C MET A 152 -11.67 33.60 -1.00
N GLN A 153 -11.50 34.60 -1.87
CA GLN A 153 -12.55 35.07 -2.79
C GLN A 153 -12.20 34.90 -4.27
N ASN A 154 -10.98 34.47 -4.57
CA ASN A 154 -10.52 34.36 -5.95
C ASN A 154 -9.57 33.17 -6.15
N GLU A 155 -9.53 32.68 -7.38
CA GLU A 155 -8.67 31.54 -7.73
C GLU A 155 -7.20 31.81 -7.43
N PRO A 156 -6.61 32.98 -7.76
CA PRO A 156 -5.19 33.21 -7.52
C PRO A 156 -4.79 33.03 -6.05
N GLN A 157 -5.63 33.46 -5.10
CA GLN A 157 -5.42 33.24 -3.67
C GLN A 157 -5.36 31.75 -3.33
N ILE A 158 -6.35 30.98 -3.75
CA ILE A 158 -6.43 29.53 -3.47
C ILE A 158 -5.31 28.78 -4.18
N SER A 159 -4.97 29.18 -5.41
CA SER A 159 -3.86 28.66 -6.22
C SER A 159 -2.53 28.83 -5.48
N GLN A 160 -2.29 30.03 -4.94
CA GLN A 160 -1.08 30.35 -4.19
C GLN A 160 -1.02 29.58 -2.87
N GLU A 161 -2.13 29.49 -2.16
CA GLU A 161 -2.26 28.69 -0.94
C GLU A 161 -1.95 27.21 -1.22
N HIS A 162 -2.49 26.67 -2.30
CA HIS A 162 -2.22 25.30 -2.72
C HIS A 162 -0.73 25.06 -3.02
N VAL A 163 -0.07 26.01 -3.66
CA VAL A 163 1.38 25.94 -3.93
C VAL A 163 2.17 25.97 -2.63
N ILE A 164 1.87 26.89 -1.71
CA ILE A 164 2.54 27.01 -0.40
C ILE A 164 2.41 25.70 0.39
N ASN A 165 1.21 25.13 0.45
CA ASN A 165 0.95 23.89 1.17
C ASN A 165 1.71 22.70 0.57
N ASN A 166 1.74 22.58 -0.77
CA ASN A 166 2.51 21.53 -1.43
C ASN A 166 4.03 21.72 -1.24
N GLN A 167 4.54 22.95 -1.21
CA GLN A 167 5.94 23.23 -0.90
C GLN A 167 6.29 22.84 0.56
N ALA A 168 5.41 23.14 1.52
CA ALA A 168 5.60 22.75 2.92
C ALA A 168 5.62 21.22 3.09
N VAL A 169 4.70 20.52 2.42
CA VAL A 169 4.69 19.05 2.39
C VAL A 169 5.95 18.51 1.72
N ARG A 170 6.39 19.07 0.59
CA ARG A 170 7.65 18.71 -0.06
C ARG A 170 8.83 18.86 0.89
N GLN A 171 8.94 20.00 1.58
CA GLN A 171 10.05 20.25 2.50
C GLN A 171 10.06 19.24 3.65
N THR A 172 8.88 18.86 4.15
CA THR A 172 8.74 17.81 5.16
C THR A 172 9.27 16.48 4.64
N LEU A 173 8.90 16.07 3.42
CA LEU A 173 9.40 14.83 2.80
C LEU A 173 10.92 14.87 2.62
N LEU A 174 11.46 15.98 2.09
CA LEU A 174 12.89 16.16 1.88
C LEU A 174 13.69 16.07 3.19
N SER A 175 13.17 16.68 4.27
CA SER A 175 13.81 16.62 5.60
C SER A 175 13.95 15.20 6.16
N ARG A 176 13.13 14.26 5.66
CA ARG A 176 13.15 12.83 6.02
C ARG A 176 13.85 11.96 4.98
N GLY A 177 14.57 12.57 4.03
CA GLY A 177 15.27 11.85 2.96
C GLY A 177 14.35 11.31 1.86
N ILE A 178 13.08 11.69 1.85
CA ILE A 178 12.11 11.25 0.84
C ILE A 178 12.04 12.32 -0.24
N ARG A 179 12.52 11.99 -1.44
CA ARG A 179 12.48 12.89 -2.60
C ARG A 179 11.33 12.50 -3.53
N PRO A 180 10.22 13.26 -3.58
CA PRO A 180 9.00 12.85 -4.28
C PRO A 180 9.19 12.46 -5.74
N GLU A 181 10.01 13.23 -6.46
CA GLU A 181 10.29 13.05 -7.88
C GLU A 181 11.19 11.85 -8.19
N ASN A 182 11.86 11.28 -7.19
CA ASN A 182 12.73 10.12 -7.36
C ASN A 182 12.07 8.81 -6.93
N LEU A 183 10.88 8.85 -6.34
CA LEU A 183 10.17 7.63 -5.97
C LEU A 183 9.76 6.87 -7.23
N PRO A 184 9.86 5.52 -7.23
CA PRO A 184 9.42 4.72 -8.36
C PRO A 184 7.90 4.79 -8.50
N PRO A 185 7.38 4.75 -9.74
CA PRO A 185 5.95 4.65 -9.96
C PRO A 185 5.43 3.29 -9.49
N ALA A 186 4.22 3.30 -8.96
CA ALA A 186 3.49 2.09 -8.62
C ALA A 186 2.67 1.60 -9.82
N GLU A 187 2.25 0.33 -9.78
CA GLU A 187 1.33 -0.23 -10.77
C GLU A 187 0.07 0.63 -10.87
N ASP A 188 -0.52 0.72 -12.06
CA ASP A 188 -1.81 1.35 -12.29
C ASP A 188 -2.86 0.91 -11.23
N VAL A 189 -3.33 1.87 -10.43
CA VAL A 189 -4.31 1.63 -9.36
C VAL A 189 -5.61 0.97 -9.84
N LYS A 190 -6.02 1.19 -11.10
CA LYS A 190 -7.23 0.56 -11.66
C LYS A 190 -7.03 -0.93 -11.93
N LYS A 191 -5.82 -1.35 -12.29
CA LYS A 191 -5.48 -2.78 -12.39
C LYS A 191 -5.51 -3.44 -11.02
N VAL A 192 -4.92 -2.77 -10.03
CA VAL A 192 -4.92 -3.23 -8.63
C VAL A 192 -6.34 -3.34 -8.06
N GLU A 193 -7.17 -2.31 -8.26
CA GLU A 193 -8.58 -2.30 -7.82
C GLU A 193 -9.35 -3.50 -8.41
N ARG A 194 -9.17 -3.79 -9.71
CA ARG A 194 -9.79 -4.96 -10.36
C ARG A 194 -9.26 -6.28 -9.79
N ARG A 195 -7.94 -6.38 -9.54
CA ARG A 195 -7.32 -7.57 -8.95
C ARG A 195 -7.89 -7.85 -7.56
N LEU A 196 -7.98 -6.85 -6.70
CA LEU A 196 -8.58 -6.97 -5.37
C LEU A 196 -10.05 -7.44 -5.45
N ALA A 197 -10.87 -6.78 -6.26
CA ALA A 197 -12.28 -7.13 -6.42
C ALA A 197 -12.49 -8.56 -6.98
N SER A 198 -11.65 -9.00 -7.92
CA SER A 198 -11.71 -10.36 -8.45
C SER A 198 -11.34 -11.42 -7.42
N THR A 199 -10.38 -11.09 -6.55
CA THR A 199 -9.89 -11.99 -5.50
C THR A 199 -10.93 -12.16 -4.39
N GLU A 200 -11.56 -11.07 -3.98
CA GLU A 200 -12.68 -11.08 -3.03
C GLU A 200 -13.85 -11.92 -3.54
N LYS A 201 -14.23 -11.75 -4.82
CA LYS A 201 -15.26 -12.58 -5.46
C LYS A 201 -14.91 -14.06 -5.49
N LYS A 202 -13.64 -14.42 -5.70
CA LYS A 202 -13.18 -15.81 -5.67
C LYS A 202 -13.27 -16.39 -4.25
N ALA A 203 -12.84 -15.64 -3.24
CA ALA A 203 -12.91 -16.06 -1.84
C ALA A 203 -14.36 -16.31 -1.36
N ILE A 204 -15.32 -15.53 -1.86
CA ILE A 204 -16.75 -15.70 -1.54
C ILE A 204 -17.36 -16.92 -2.26
N LYS A 205 -16.93 -17.21 -3.51
CA LYS A 205 -17.53 -18.27 -4.33
C LYS A 205 -16.98 -19.66 -4.03
N ASN A 206 -15.70 -19.77 -3.74
CA ASN A 206 -15.03 -21.01 -3.38
C ASN A 206 -14.26 -20.77 -2.07
N PRO A 207 -14.90 -20.89 -0.89
CA PRO A 207 -14.13 -21.05 0.32
C PRO A 207 -13.27 -22.30 0.11
N ASP A 208 -11.95 -22.16 0.18
CA ASP A 208 -11.04 -23.32 0.12
C ASP A 208 -11.55 -24.31 1.17
N GLY A 209 -12.06 -25.46 0.71
CA GLY A 209 -12.43 -26.54 1.60
C GLY A 209 -11.18 -26.92 2.38
N LEU A 210 -11.33 -27.12 3.68
CA LEU A 210 -10.32 -27.85 4.44
C LEU A 210 -10.33 -29.26 3.86
N GLU A 211 -9.49 -29.54 2.87
CA GLU A 211 -9.25 -30.92 2.43
C GLU A 211 -8.63 -31.65 3.63
N GLU A 212 -9.38 -32.62 4.14
CA GLU A 212 -9.02 -33.50 5.27
C GLU A 212 -7.82 -34.40 4.95
#